data_AF-A0A2X4W3M6-F1
#
_entry.id   AF-A0A2X4W3M6-F1
#
_cell.length_a   1.000
_cell.length_b   1.000
_cell.length_c   1.000
_cell.angle_alpha   90.00
_cell.angle_beta   90.00
_cell.angle_gamma   90.00
#
_symmetry.space_group_name_H-M   'P 1'
#
loop_
_entity.id
_entity.type
_entity.pdbx_description
1 polymer ?
#
loop_
_entity_poly.entity_id
_entity_poly.type
_entity_poly.pdbx_seq_one_letter_code
_entity_poly.pdbx_strand_id
1 'polypeptide(L)'
;MAQDLIPRLDIEAVGVGEAAEALTMTPHHFPRGASPGTFLHSLFEELDFTQPVNPQWVQEKLELSGFETRWEPMLTRWLDSVLHVALNETGVSLSMLTEREKQVEMEFYLPIVQPLTAGELDALIRRYDPLSAGCPALDFMQVRGMLKGFIDLVFRYEGRYYLLDYKSNWLGEDSAAYTQTAMAAAMQAHRYDLQYQLYTLALHRYLRHRMTNYDYERHFGGVIYLFLRGVDSERPQQGIFTTRPAAALINQLDDMFAGEMSEVAQ
;
A
#
# COMPACT_ATOMS: atom_id res chain seq x y z
N MET A 1 -29.70 -57.34 51.73
CA MET A 1 -30.82 -57.69 50.83
C MET A 1 -31.30 -56.36 50.25
N ALA A 2 -30.55 -55.72 49.35
CA ALA A 2 -30.53 -55.93 47.90
C ALA A 2 -31.90 -55.68 47.26
N GLN A 3 -32.08 -54.55 46.56
CA GLN A 3 -32.18 -54.52 45.10
C GLN A 3 -32.31 -53.08 44.56
N ASP A 4 -31.44 -52.79 43.59
CA ASP A 4 -31.45 -51.65 42.67
C ASP A 4 -32.77 -51.50 41.91
N LEU A 5 -33.07 -50.28 41.43
CA LEU A 5 -33.50 -50.04 40.04
C LEU A 5 -33.59 -48.53 39.73
N ILE A 6 -32.48 -48.01 39.17
CA ILE A 6 -32.30 -47.05 38.06
C ILE A 6 -33.30 -45.87 37.91
N PRO A 7 -32.82 -44.61 37.82
CA PRO A 7 -33.66 -43.45 37.49
C PRO A 7 -34.04 -43.44 35.99
N ARG A 8 -35.33 -43.18 35.70
CA ARG A 8 -35.81 -42.90 34.34
C ARG A 8 -35.31 -41.53 33.89
N LEU A 9 -34.61 -41.51 32.76
CA LEU A 9 -34.28 -40.31 32.00
C LEU A 9 -35.54 -39.81 31.27
N ASP A 10 -36.02 -38.63 31.65
CA ASP A 10 -36.86 -37.82 30.76
C ASP A 10 -35.95 -36.85 30.01
N ILE A 11 -35.84 -37.09 28.70
CA ILE A 11 -35.13 -36.27 27.75
C ILE A 11 -36.12 -35.20 27.28
N GLU A 12 -35.92 -33.95 27.71
CA GLU A 12 -36.49 -32.80 27.00
C GLU A 12 -35.38 -32.06 26.26
N ALA A 13 -35.63 -31.85 24.98
CA ALA A 13 -34.70 -31.42 23.96
C ALA A 13 -34.09 -30.05 24.28
N VAL A 14 -32.76 -30.01 24.39
CA VAL A 14 -32.01 -28.76 24.23
C VAL A 14 -32.23 -28.33 22.78
N GLY A 15 -32.90 -27.19 22.61
CA GLY A 15 -33.10 -26.56 21.32
C GLY A 15 -31.81 -26.57 20.53
N VAL A 16 -31.92 -27.05 19.29
CA VAL A 16 -30.87 -26.99 18.29
C VAL A 16 -30.41 -25.54 18.25
N GLY A 17 -29.22 -25.28 18.81
CA GLY A 17 -28.58 -23.99 18.69
C GLY A 17 -28.57 -23.65 17.21
N GLU A 18 -29.10 -22.46 16.91
CA GLU A 18 -29.01 -21.87 15.57
C GLU A 18 -27.61 -22.16 15.05
N ALA A 19 -27.54 -22.87 13.93
CA ALA A 19 -26.29 -23.13 13.24
C ALA A 19 -25.63 -21.77 13.08
N ALA A 20 -24.51 -21.56 13.77
CA ALA A 20 -23.67 -20.40 13.55
C ALA A 20 -23.40 -20.38 12.06
N GLU A 21 -24.00 -19.41 11.34
CA GLU A 21 -23.68 -19.18 9.94
C GLU A 21 -22.17 -19.15 9.86
N ALA A 22 -21.60 -20.06 9.05
CA ALA A 22 -20.16 -20.10 8.86
C ALA A 22 -19.76 -18.72 8.34
N LEU A 23 -19.17 -17.89 9.21
CA LEU A 23 -18.76 -16.54 8.88
C LEU A 23 -17.97 -16.61 7.58
N THR A 24 -18.51 -16.01 6.52
CA THR A 24 -17.84 -16.01 5.22
C THR A 24 -16.52 -15.28 5.42
N MET A 25 -15.40 -15.97 5.16
CA MET A 25 -14.07 -15.41 5.35
C MET A 25 -13.89 -14.25 4.37
N THR A 26 -13.57 -13.06 4.89
CA THR A 26 -13.38 -11.83 4.11
C THR A 26 -11.97 -11.30 4.30
N PRO A 27 -11.51 -10.37 3.44
CA PRO A 27 -10.24 -9.67 3.63
C PRO A 27 -10.06 -9.02 5.01
N HIS A 28 -11.15 -8.60 5.66
CA HIS A 28 -11.12 -7.95 6.98
C HIS A 28 -10.84 -8.94 8.13
N HIS A 29 -11.10 -10.23 7.90
CA HIS A 29 -10.83 -11.31 8.84
C HIS A 29 -9.42 -11.90 8.67
N PHE A 30 -8.72 -11.64 7.56
CA PHE A 30 -7.34 -12.12 7.37
C PHE A 30 -6.42 -11.60 8.48
N PRO A 31 -5.46 -12.40 9.00
CA PRO A 31 -4.60 -12.01 10.11
C PRO A 31 -3.97 -10.62 9.95
N ARG A 32 -3.81 -9.90 11.07
CA ARG A 32 -3.32 -8.52 11.11
C ARG A 32 -1.90 -8.47 11.68
N GLY A 33 -1.20 -7.38 11.38
CA GLY A 33 0.16 -7.12 11.87
C GLY A 33 1.22 -7.22 10.79
N ALA A 34 2.48 -7.04 11.19
CA ALA A 34 3.60 -6.93 10.25
C ALA A 34 3.81 -8.21 9.42
N SER A 35 3.81 -9.39 10.04
CA SER A 35 4.05 -10.66 9.34
C SER A 35 2.98 -10.94 8.26
N PRO A 36 1.66 -10.85 8.54
CA PRO A 36 0.64 -10.95 7.49
C PRO A 36 0.73 -9.85 6.44
N GLY A 37 1.14 -8.64 6.83
CA GLY A 37 1.38 -7.53 5.90
C GLY A 37 2.49 -7.87 4.91
N THR A 38 3.68 -8.24 5.39
CA THR A 38 4.81 -8.66 4.55
C THR A 38 4.46 -9.82 3.64
N PHE A 39 3.69 -10.80 4.14
CA PHE A 39 3.17 -11.88 3.31
C PHE A 39 2.36 -11.34 2.12
N LEU A 40 1.42 -10.42 2.36
CA LEU A 40 0.62 -9.85 1.27
C LEU A 40 1.49 -9.10 0.24
N HIS A 41 2.51 -8.36 0.66
CA HIS A 41 3.44 -7.69 -0.26
C HIS A 41 4.17 -8.71 -1.14
N SER A 42 4.70 -9.80 -0.54
CA SER A 42 5.42 -10.84 -1.28
C SER A 42 4.58 -11.51 -2.37
N LEU A 43 3.25 -11.55 -2.20
CA LEU A 43 2.36 -12.07 -3.24
C LEU A 43 2.39 -11.16 -4.48
N PHE A 44 2.30 -9.84 -4.30
CA PHE A 44 2.32 -8.88 -5.42
C PHE A 44 3.70 -8.74 -6.07
N GLU A 45 4.77 -9.09 -5.36
CA GLU A 45 6.13 -9.14 -5.92
C GLU A 45 6.28 -10.27 -6.95
N GLU A 46 5.62 -11.41 -6.72
CA GLU A 46 5.78 -12.62 -7.52
C GLU A 46 4.66 -12.86 -8.55
N LEU A 47 3.52 -12.18 -8.40
CA LEU A 47 2.38 -12.33 -9.32
C LEU A 47 2.68 -11.79 -10.72
N ASP A 48 2.35 -12.60 -11.74
CA ASP A 48 2.09 -12.07 -13.09
C ASP A 48 0.71 -11.43 -13.09
N PHE A 49 0.67 -10.11 -13.18
CA PHE A 49 -0.59 -9.35 -13.09
C PHE A 49 -1.51 -9.62 -14.29
N THR A 50 -0.97 -10.10 -15.42
CA THR A 50 -1.72 -10.31 -16.66
C THR A 50 -2.45 -11.65 -16.72
N GLN A 51 -2.20 -12.54 -15.76
CA GLN A 51 -2.77 -13.88 -15.71
C GLN A 51 -3.78 -14.02 -14.55
N PRO A 52 -4.77 -14.92 -14.68
CA PRO A 52 -5.62 -15.28 -13.55
C PRO A 52 -4.79 -15.80 -12.37
N VAL A 53 -5.18 -15.42 -11.15
CA VAL A 53 -4.52 -15.88 -9.93
C VAL A 53 -4.70 -17.40 -9.79
N ASN A 54 -3.60 -18.14 -9.71
CA ASN A 54 -3.63 -19.61 -9.58
C ASN A 54 -3.91 -20.04 -8.13
N PRO A 55 -5.04 -20.71 -7.84
CA PRO A 55 -5.40 -21.22 -6.51
C PRO A 55 -4.31 -22.08 -5.86
N GLN A 56 -3.66 -22.94 -6.66
CA GLN A 56 -2.63 -23.85 -6.15
C GLN A 56 -1.40 -23.09 -5.67
N TRP A 57 -0.99 -22.05 -6.42
CA TRP A 57 0.12 -21.18 -6.02
C TRP A 57 -0.22 -20.41 -4.74
N VAL A 58 -1.45 -19.91 -4.61
CA VAL A 58 -1.90 -19.23 -3.39
C VAL A 58 -1.86 -20.17 -2.18
N GLN A 59 -2.32 -21.41 -2.34
CA GLN A 59 -2.24 -22.43 -1.30
C GLN A 59 -0.79 -22.69 -0.89
N GLU A 60 0.11 -22.90 -1.85
CA GLU A 60 1.54 -23.12 -1.60
C GLU A 60 2.17 -21.94 -0.84
N LYS A 61 1.82 -20.69 -1.20
CA LYS A 61 2.29 -19.48 -0.51
C LYS A 61 1.79 -19.37 0.94
N LEU A 62 0.53 -19.73 1.18
CA LEU A 62 -0.04 -19.80 2.54
C LEU A 62 0.72 -20.83 3.38
N GLU A 63 0.93 -22.03 2.87
CA GLU A 63 1.65 -23.11 3.57
C GLU A 63 3.09 -22.72 3.92
N LEU A 64 3.84 -22.20 2.94
CA LEU A 64 5.23 -21.76 3.12
C LEU A 64 5.37 -20.62 4.14
N SER A 65 4.35 -19.76 4.23
CA SER A 65 4.33 -18.62 5.15
C SER A 65 3.67 -18.95 6.50
N GLY A 66 3.23 -20.20 6.72
CA GLY A 66 2.64 -20.65 7.96
C GLY A 66 1.19 -20.19 8.21
N PHE A 67 0.46 -19.81 7.16
CA PHE A 67 -0.97 -19.49 7.21
C PHE A 67 -1.83 -20.71 6.89
N GLU A 68 -3.04 -20.76 7.44
CA GLU A 68 -3.97 -21.86 7.20
C GLU A 68 -4.48 -21.85 5.75
N THR A 69 -4.43 -22.99 5.07
CA THR A 69 -4.84 -23.15 3.66
C THR A 69 -6.32 -22.86 3.42
N ARG A 70 -7.16 -22.90 4.46
CA ARG A 70 -8.57 -22.48 4.38
C ARG A 70 -8.76 -21.04 3.89
N TRP A 71 -7.73 -20.20 3.96
CA TRP A 71 -7.75 -18.84 3.42
C TRP A 71 -7.66 -18.77 1.89
N GLU A 72 -7.22 -19.83 1.21
CA GLU A 72 -6.97 -19.83 -0.24
C GLU A 72 -8.15 -19.29 -1.05
N PRO A 73 -9.40 -19.78 -0.89
CA PRO A 73 -10.47 -19.34 -1.78
C PRO A 73 -10.78 -17.84 -1.63
N MET A 74 -10.67 -17.33 -0.41
CA MET A 74 -10.84 -15.90 -0.12
C MET A 74 -9.69 -15.09 -0.71
N LEU A 75 -8.44 -15.53 -0.47
CA LEU A 75 -7.25 -14.81 -0.88
C LEU A 75 -7.12 -14.76 -2.40
N THR A 76 -7.41 -15.85 -3.11
CA THR A 76 -7.43 -15.89 -4.58
C THR A 76 -8.41 -14.88 -5.16
N ARG A 77 -9.65 -14.84 -4.67
CA ARG A 77 -10.66 -13.84 -5.11
C ARG A 77 -10.26 -12.41 -4.75
N TRP A 78 -9.64 -12.23 -3.59
CA TRP A 78 -9.22 -10.92 -3.12
C TRP A 78 -8.08 -10.37 -3.98
N LEU A 79 -7.06 -11.18 -4.27
CA LEU A 79 -5.96 -10.82 -5.18
C LEU A 79 -6.51 -10.47 -6.57
N ASP A 80 -7.41 -11.29 -7.11
CA ASP A 80 -8.05 -11.03 -8.40
C ASP A 80 -8.81 -9.70 -8.42
N SER A 81 -9.56 -9.40 -7.36
CA SER A 81 -10.27 -8.12 -7.20
C SER A 81 -9.30 -6.93 -7.16
N VAL A 82 -8.18 -7.07 -6.44
CA VAL A 82 -7.12 -6.04 -6.36
C VAL A 82 -6.44 -5.84 -7.72
N LEU A 83 -6.23 -6.90 -8.50
CA LEU A 83 -5.61 -6.79 -9.80
C LEU A 83 -6.48 -6.04 -10.82
N HIS A 84 -7.81 -6.16 -10.71
CA HIS A 84 -8.76 -5.65 -11.70
C HIS A 84 -9.42 -4.32 -11.34
N VAL A 85 -9.27 -3.83 -10.11
CA VAL A 85 -9.84 -2.52 -9.73
C VAL A 85 -9.15 -1.38 -10.50
N ALA A 86 -9.92 -0.38 -10.92
CA ALA A 86 -9.39 0.84 -11.51
C ALA A 86 -8.67 1.67 -10.43
N LEU A 87 -7.38 1.91 -10.62
CA LEU A 87 -6.50 2.56 -9.64
C LEU A 87 -6.63 4.08 -9.62
N ASN A 88 -7.14 4.67 -10.70
CA ASN A 88 -7.40 6.11 -10.83
C ASN A 88 -8.37 6.39 -11.99
N GLU A 89 -8.60 7.67 -12.27
CA GLU A 89 -9.52 8.15 -13.31
C GLU A 89 -9.15 7.75 -14.75
N THR A 90 -7.90 7.34 -15.00
CA THR A 90 -7.50 6.86 -16.34
C THR A 90 -8.02 5.45 -16.62
N GLY A 91 -8.54 4.75 -15.60
CA GLY A 91 -9.01 3.38 -15.71
C GLY A 91 -7.90 2.33 -15.70
N VAL A 92 -6.65 2.72 -15.40
CA VAL A 92 -5.54 1.75 -15.27
C VAL A 92 -5.81 0.80 -14.11
N SER A 93 -5.61 -0.49 -14.34
CA SER A 93 -5.60 -1.54 -13.32
C SER A 93 -4.25 -2.26 -13.30
N LEU A 94 -3.93 -2.97 -12.23
CA LEU A 94 -2.69 -3.76 -12.18
C LEU A 94 -2.67 -4.84 -13.27
N SER A 95 -3.82 -5.42 -13.60
CA SER A 95 -3.95 -6.48 -14.59
C SER A 95 -3.60 -6.07 -16.03
N MET A 96 -3.52 -4.77 -16.30
CA MET A 96 -3.06 -4.24 -17.58
C MET A 96 -1.54 -4.15 -17.69
N LEU A 97 -0.81 -4.32 -16.58
CA LEU A 97 0.63 -4.06 -16.51
C LEU A 97 1.43 -5.30 -16.85
N THR A 98 2.13 -5.27 -17.99
CA THR A 98 3.10 -6.32 -18.32
C THR A 98 4.39 -6.18 -17.49
N GLU A 99 5.21 -7.23 -17.45
CA GLU A 99 6.55 -7.19 -16.82
C GLU A 99 7.46 -6.06 -17.34
N ARG A 100 7.22 -5.55 -18.56
CA ARG A 100 8.00 -4.43 -19.12
C ARG A 100 7.53 -3.06 -18.64
N GLU A 101 6.31 -3.01 -18.10
CA GLU A 101 5.64 -1.78 -17.67
C GLU A 101 5.66 -1.61 -16.17
N LYS A 102 6.13 -2.63 -15.42
CA LYS A 102 6.29 -2.55 -13.98
C LYS A 102 7.73 -2.81 -13.53
N GLN A 103 8.06 -2.27 -12.38
CA GLN A 103 9.22 -2.60 -11.57
C GLN A 103 8.73 -2.78 -10.14
N VAL A 104 8.75 -4.03 -9.67
CA VAL A 104 8.47 -4.37 -8.27
C VAL A 104 9.70 -4.09 -7.40
N GLU A 105 9.47 -3.75 -6.13
CA GLU A 105 10.48 -3.46 -5.10
C GLU A 105 11.66 -2.63 -5.63
N MET A 106 11.38 -1.42 -6.12
CA MET A 106 12.44 -0.54 -6.58
C MET A 106 13.19 0.04 -5.39
N GLU A 107 14.39 -0.48 -5.13
CA GLU A 107 15.34 0.08 -4.16
C GLU A 107 15.86 1.45 -4.63
N PHE A 108 15.94 2.40 -3.71
CA PHE A 108 16.54 3.71 -3.97
C PHE A 108 17.45 4.20 -2.86
N TYR A 109 18.33 5.12 -3.24
CA TYR A 109 19.27 5.81 -2.36
C TYR A 109 19.20 7.31 -2.64
N LEU A 110 18.83 8.09 -1.62
CA LEU A 110 18.76 9.54 -1.68
C LEU A 110 19.85 10.14 -0.79
N PRO A 111 20.91 10.74 -1.37
CA PRO A 111 21.92 11.41 -0.58
C PRO A 111 21.34 12.69 0.04
N ILE A 112 21.60 12.89 1.32
CA ILE A 112 21.30 14.10 2.08
C ILE A 112 22.65 14.81 2.29
N VAL A 113 23.00 15.68 1.34
CA VAL A 113 24.33 16.30 1.26
C VAL A 113 24.46 17.41 2.30
N GLN A 114 23.46 18.29 2.36
CA GLN A 114 23.34 19.33 3.37
C GLN A 114 22.55 18.82 4.58
N PRO A 115 22.85 19.32 5.79
CA PRO A 115 22.14 18.90 6.98
C PRO A 115 20.64 19.26 6.91
N LEU A 116 19.79 18.24 6.82
CA LEU A 116 18.34 18.40 6.73
C LEU A 116 17.75 18.61 8.11
N THR A 117 16.99 19.69 8.32
CA THR A 117 16.28 19.95 9.58
C THR A 117 14.80 19.60 9.47
N ALA A 118 14.22 19.11 10.58
CA ALA A 118 12.81 18.76 10.63
C ALA A 118 11.91 19.97 10.37
N GLY A 119 12.26 21.14 10.92
CA GLY A 119 11.45 22.36 10.79
C GLY A 119 11.38 22.89 9.36
N GLU A 120 12.50 22.91 8.63
CA GLU A 120 12.52 23.38 7.23
C GLU A 120 11.76 22.43 6.30
N LEU A 121 11.96 21.11 6.49
CA LEU A 121 11.25 20.11 5.73
C LEU A 121 9.75 20.17 6.01
N ASP A 122 9.35 20.24 7.29
CA ASP A 122 7.94 20.32 7.71
C ASP A 122 7.25 21.56 7.12
N ALA A 123 7.90 22.73 7.21
CA ALA A 123 7.37 23.95 6.63
C ALA A 123 7.18 23.85 5.11
N LEU A 124 8.14 23.24 4.41
CA LEU A 124 8.05 23.04 2.96
C LEU A 124 6.89 22.12 2.58
N ILE A 125 6.79 20.94 3.20
CA ILE A 125 5.77 19.95 2.81
C ILE A 125 4.36 20.45 3.13
N ARG A 126 4.15 21.10 4.28
CA ARG A 126 2.85 21.68 4.66
C ARG A 126 2.38 22.78 3.71
N ARG A 127 3.31 23.53 3.12
CA ARG A 127 2.98 24.62 2.19
C ARG A 127 2.36 24.10 0.91
N TYR A 128 2.80 22.94 0.43
CA TYR A 128 2.38 22.41 -0.87
C TYR A 128 1.36 21.27 -0.76
N ASP A 129 1.29 20.60 0.39
CA ASP A 129 0.49 19.40 0.56
C ASP A 129 -0.55 19.55 1.69
N PRO A 130 -1.86 19.58 1.34
CA PRO A 130 -2.93 19.73 2.33
C PRO A 130 -2.99 18.60 3.37
N LEU A 131 -2.54 17.39 3.02
CA LEU A 131 -2.52 16.25 3.93
C LEU A 131 -1.43 16.46 4.99
N SER A 132 -0.22 16.80 4.57
CA SER A 132 0.90 17.20 5.44
C SER A 132 0.54 18.38 6.33
N ALA A 133 -0.25 19.34 5.85
CA ALA A 133 -0.71 20.48 6.65
C ALA A 133 -1.48 20.04 7.92
N GLY A 134 -2.19 18.91 7.86
CA GLY A 134 -2.90 18.33 9.00
C GLY A 134 -2.10 17.31 9.83
N CYS A 135 -0.86 16.98 9.44
CA CYS A 135 -0.01 16.05 10.19
C CYS A 135 0.59 16.69 11.46
N PRO A 136 0.98 15.89 12.47
CA PRO A 136 1.88 16.34 13.53
C PRO A 136 3.21 16.87 12.96
N ALA A 137 3.85 17.79 13.66
CA ALA A 137 5.15 18.32 13.26
C ALA A 137 6.18 17.18 13.10
N LEU A 138 7.05 17.30 12.10
CA LEU A 138 8.23 16.42 12.02
C LEU A 138 9.13 16.67 13.24
N ASP A 139 9.60 15.58 13.83
CA ASP A 139 10.50 15.61 14.97
C ASP A 139 11.64 14.64 14.72
N PHE A 140 12.74 15.16 14.20
CA PHE A 140 13.98 14.41 14.04
C PHE A 140 15.19 15.33 14.20
N MET A 141 16.26 14.76 14.74
CA MET A 141 17.56 15.43 14.82
C MET A 141 18.14 15.59 13.41
N GLN A 142 18.87 16.68 13.19
CA GLN A 142 19.51 17.01 11.92
C GLN A 142 20.18 15.79 11.28
N VAL A 143 19.78 15.46 10.05
CA VAL A 143 20.24 14.24 9.34
C VAL A 143 21.19 14.64 8.22
N ARG A 144 22.28 13.88 8.10
CA ARG A 144 23.18 13.87 6.94
C ARG A 144 23.52 12.42 6.61
N GLY A 145 23.67 12.10 5.33
CA GLY A 145 24.04 10.75 4.90
C GLY A 145 23.22 10.26 3.73
N MET A 146 22.67 9.05 3.84
CA MET A 146 21.92 8.41 2.77
C MET A 146 20.60 7.90 3.30
N LEU A 147 19.50 8.29 2.66
CA LEU A 147 18.19 7.71 2.87
C LEU A 147 18.04 6.52 1.93
N LYS A 148 17.87 5.33 2.49
CA LYS A 148 17.55 4.10 1.76
C LYS A 148 16.06 3.81 1.89
N GLY A 149 15.44 3.36 0.81
CA GLY A 149 14.05 2.90 0.82
C GLY A 149 13.73 1.97 -0.34
N PHE A 150 12.51 1.44 -0.31
CA PHE A 150 11.96 0.54 -1.31
C PHE A 150 10.57 1.03 -1.69
N ILE A 151 10.30 1.10 -2.98
CA ILE A 151 8.98 1.41 -3.53
C ILE A 151 8.37 0.08 -3.98
N ASP A 152 7.22 -0.30 -3.43
CA ASP A 152 6.58 -1.59 -3.73
C ASP A 152 6.38 -1.79 -5.24
N LEU A 153 5.86 -0.77 -5.92
CA LEU A 153 5.62 -0.82 -7.36
C LEU A 153 5.85 0.54 -8.01
N VAL A 154 6.70 0.56 -9.03
CA VAL A 154 6.72 1.62 -10.05
C VAL A 154 6.14 1.04 -11.32
N PHE A 155 5.20 1.72 -11.95
CA PHE A 155 4.70 1.27 -13.25
C PHE A 155 4.54 2.42 -14.23
N ARG A 156 4.45 2.07 -15.52
CA ARG A 156 4.24 3.01 -16.62
C ARG A 156 2.94 2.69 -17.33
N TYR A 157 2.09 3.69 -17.48
CA TYR A 157 0.84 3.60 -18.23
C TYR A 157 0.69 4.85 -19.10
N GLU A 158 0.40 4.65 -20.39
CA GLU A 158 0.23 5.74 -21.38
C GLU A 158 1.36 6.80 -21.35
N GLY A 159 2.61 6.35 -21.15
CA GLY A 159 3.79 7.23 -21.12
C GLY A 159 4.02 7.98 -19.81
N ARG A 160 3.18 7.77 -18.79
CA ARG A 160 3.33 8.33 -17.44
C ARG A 160 3.79 7.26 -16.46
N TYR A 161 4.67 7.63 -15.54
CA TYR A 161 5.17 6.79 -14.45
C TYR A 161 4.39 7.05 -13.16
N TYR A 162 4.04 5.99 -12.47
CA TYR A 162 3.25 6.00 -11.24
C TYR A 162 4.00 5.27 -10.14
N LEU A 163 3.81 5.76 -8.92
CA LEU A 163 4.19 5.06 -7.69
C LEU A 163 2.96 4.37 -7.13
N LEU A 164 3.11 3.13 -6.69
CA LEU A 164 2.10 2.43 -5.94
C LEU A 164 2.71 1.77 -4.71
N ASP A 165 2.01 1.90 -3.59
CA ASP A 165 2.38 1.30 -2.30
C ASP A 165 1.16 0.54 -1.74
N TYR A 166 1.38 -0.70 -1.33
CA TYR A 166 0.34 -1.57 -0.79
C TYR A 166 0.22 -1.38 0.72
N LYS A 167 -1.01 -1.20 1.22
CA LYS A 167 -1.28 -1.02 2.64
C LYS A 167 -2.24 -2.10 3.15
N SER A 168 -1.78 -2.88 4.12
CA SER A 168 -2.61 -3.91 4.78
C SER A 168 -3.32 -3.40 6.05
N ASN A 169 -3.31 -2.08 6.27
CA ASN A 169 -3.89 -1.40 7.45
C ASN A 169 -5.36 -1.81 7.65
N TRP A 170 -5.71 -1.98 8.92
CA TRP A 170 -7.08 -2.26 9.32
C TRP A 170 -7.78 -0.96 9.73
N LEU A 171 -8.82 -0.56 9.00
CA LEU A 171 -9.60 0.65 9.26
C LEU A 171 -11.01 0.34 9.83
N GLY A 172 -11.47 -0.91 9.70
CA GLY A 172 -12.75 -1.37 10.22
C GLY A 172 -13.16 -2.73 9.68
N GLU A 173 -14.37 -3.14 10.04
CA GLU A 173 -14.88 -4.50 9.85
C GLU A 173 -15.23 -4.86 8.39
N ASP A 174 -15.42 -3.84 7.54
CA ASP A 174 -15.79 -4.00 6.14
C ASP A 174 -15.23 -2.87 5.24
N SER A 175 -15.53 -2.93 3.94
CA SER A 175 -15.09 -1.94 2.94
C SER A 175 -15.60 -0.54 3.24
N ALA A 176 -16.75 -0.39 3.92
CA ALA A 176 -17.32 0.89 4.28
C ALA A 176 -16.44 1.70 5.25
N ALA A 177 -15.53 1.04 5.97
CA ALA A 177 -14.54 1.71 6.81
C ALA A 177 -13.39 2.38 6.02
N TYR A 178 -13.23 2.06 4.74
CA TYR A 178 -12.13 2.53 3.88
C TYR A 178 -12.55 3.72 3.00
N THR A 179 -13.24 4.67 3.62
CA THR A 179 -13.61 5.94 2.98
C THR A 179 -12.39 6.82 2.74
N GLN A 180 -12.50 7.78 1.82
CA GLN A 180 -11.45 8.77 1.56
C GLN A 180 -11.01 9.50 2.83
N THR A 181 -11.95 9.87 3.70
CA THR A 181 -11.65 10.52 4.99
C THR A 181 -10.91 9.60 5.95
N ALA A 182 -11.33 8.34 6.08
CA ALA A 182 -10.67 7.38 6.96
C ALA A 182 -9.25 7.03 6.47
N MET A 183 -9.08 6.85 5.16
CA MET A 183 -7.76 6.62 4.55
C MET A 183 -6.86 7.84 4.71
N ALA A 184 -7.35 9.06 4.48
CA ALA A 184 -6.57 10.28 4.71
C ALA A 184 -6.10 10.40 6.18
N ALA A 185 -6.96 10.08 7.15
CA ALA A 185 -6.58 10.07 8.56
C ALA A 185 -5.48 9.01 8.85
N ALA A 186 -5.59 7.82 8.26
CA ALA A 186 -4.56 6.79 8.38
C ALA A 186 -3.23 7.20 7.72
N MET A 187 -3.29 7.85 6.56
CA MET A 187 -2.11 8.40 5.87
C MET A 187 -1.38 9.42 6.75
N GLN A 188 -2.12 10.31 7.44
CA GLN A 188 -1.55 11.28 8.36
C GLN A 188 -0.96 10.61 9.61
N ALA A 189 -1.68 9.68 10.21
CA ALA A 189 -1.26 8.99 11.44
C ALA A 189 0.06 8.23 11.26
N HIS A 190 0.29 7.64 10.08
CA HIS A 190 1.49 6.88 9.75
C HIS A 190 2.56 7.68 9.00
N ARG A 191 2.35 8.99 8.81
CA ARG A 191 3.23 9.87 8.03
C ARG A 191 3.54 9.35 6.61
N TYR A 192 2.55 8.71 5.98
CA TYR A 192 2.65 8.31 4.59
C TYR A 192 2.67 9.51 3.63
N ASP A 193 2.28 10.70 4.11
CA ASP A 193 2.49 11.97 3.43
C ASP A 193 3.96 12.21 3.07
N LEU A 194 4.84 12.06 4.06
CA LEU A 194 6.27 12.21 3.86
C LEU A 194 6.83 11.08 2.99
N GLN A 195 6.30 9.86 3.15
CA GLN A 195 6.73 8.71 2.37
C GLN A 195 6.55 8.94 0.87
N TYR A 196 5.35 9.33 0.41
CA TYR A 196 5.13 9.52 -1.02
C TYR A 196 5.92 10.68 -1.60
N GLN A 197 6.21 11.72 -0.81
CA GLN A 197 7.03 12.85 -1.26
C GLN A 197 8.48 12.40 -1.49
N LEU A 198 9.04 11.62 -0.58
CA LEU A 198 10.38 11.05 -0.70
C LEU A 198 10.48 10.03 -1.84
N TYR A 199 9.48 9.18 -2.01
CA TYR A 199 9.41 8.21 -3.11
C TYR A 199 9.30 8.92 -4.46
N THR A 200 8.50 10.00 -4.51
CA THR A 200 8.38 10.84 -5.71
C THR A 200 9.71 11.51 -6.04
N LEU A 201 10.43 12.04 -5.05
CA LEU A 201 11.76 12.62 -5.26
C LEU A 201 12.75 11.56 -5.79
N ALA A 202 12.75 10.36 -5.21
CA ALA A 202 13.61 9.26 -5.64
C ALA A 202 13.35 8.89 -7.11
N LEU A 203 12.08 8.67 -7.47
CA LEU A 203 11.69 8.34 -8.83
C LEU A 203 11.97 9.51 -9.79
N HIS A 204 11.72 10.75 -9.37
CA HIS A 204 12.01 11.94 -10.15
C HIS A 204 13.50 12.06 -10.51
N ARG A 205 14.40 11.86 -9.54
CA ARG A 205 15.86 11.82 -9.79
C ARG A 205 16.24 10.66 -10.70
N TYR A 206 15.69 9.48 -10.45
CA TYR A 206 15.95 8.28 -11.24
C TYR A 206 15.57 8.48 -12.72
N LEU A 207 14.35 8.95 -12.98
CA LEU A 207 13.87 9.16 -14.34
C LEU A 207 14.66 10.26 -15.05
N ARG A 208 14.95 11.37 -14.38
CA ARG A 208 15.79 12.45 -14.94
C ARG A 208 17.18 11.95 -15.35
N HIS A 209 17.75 11.00 -14.63
CA HIS A 209 19.04 10.42 -14.97
C HIS A 209 18.96 9.41 -16.13
N ARG A 210 17.85 8.67 -16.25
CA ARG A 210 17.70 7.56 -17.21
C ARG A 210 17.03 7.95 -18.52
N MET A 211 16.21 9.00 -18.52
CA MET A 211 15.36 9.38 -19.63
C MET A 211 15.80 10.72 -20.22
N THR A 212 16.16 10.71 -21.51
CA THR A 212 16.42 11.93 -22.27
C THR A 212 15.15 12.76 -22.40
N ASN A 213 15.26 14.08 -22.24
CA ASN A 213 14.13 15.02 -22.28
C ASN A 213 13.04 14.73 -21.24
N TYR A 214 13.42 14.16 -20.09
CA TYR A 214 12.51 14.00 -18.97
C TYR A 214 11.93 15.35 -18.51
N ASP A 215 10.64 15.32 -18.20
CA ASP A 215 9.84 16.45 -17.75
C ASP A 215 8.81 15.92 -16.74
N TYR A 216 8.77 16.50 -15.55
CA TYR A 216 7.92 16.00 -14.47
C TYR A 216 6.43 16.07 -14.84
N GLU A 217 5.99 17.16 -15.46
CA GLU A 217 4.57 17.37 -15.76
C GLU A 217 4.02 16.42 -16.82
N ARG A 218 4.88 16.04 -17.78
CA ARG A 218 4.55 15.10 -18.85
C ARG A 218 4.68 13.65 -18.41
N HIS A 219 5.73 13.31 -17.66
CA HIS A 219 6.11 11.91 -17.44
C HIS A 219 5.72 11.38 -16.06
N PHE A 220 5.41 12.22 -15.07
CA PHE A 220 4.96 11.74 -13.76
C PHE A 220 3.42 11.76 -13.67
N GLY A 221 2.85 10.58 -13.43
CA GLY A 221 1.41 10.33 -13.40
C GLY A 221 0.78 10.48 -12.03
N GLY A 222 1.52 10.18 -10.96
CA GLY A 222 1.03 10.33 -9.59
C GLY A 222 1.43 9.17 -8.68
N VAL A 223 0.81 9.15 -7.52
CA VAL A 223 1.03 8.20 -6.44
C VAL A 223 -0.30 7.55 -6.07
N ILE A 224 -0.28 6.25 -5.87
CA ILE A 224 -1.41 5.43 -5.46
C ILE A 224 -1.05 4.69 -4.17
N TYR A 225 -1.89 4.81 -3.15
CA TYR A 225 -1.82 3.98 -1.94
C TYR A 225 -3.02 3.06 -1.96
N LEU A 226 -2.75 1.76 -2.05
CA LEU A 226 -3.77 0.72 -2.18
C LEU A 226 -3.97 0.03 -0.83
N PHE A 227 -4.96 0.49 -0.07
CA PHE A 227 -5.40 -0.16 1.16
C PHE A 227 -6.13 -1.45 0.81
N LEU A 228 -5.37 -2.55 0.71
CA LEU A 228 -5.80 -3.84 0.17
C LEU A 228 -7.15 -4.31 0.71
N ARG A 229 -7.36 -4.16 2.03
CA ARG A 229 -8.58 -4.61 2.72
C ARG A 229 -9.81 -3.79 2.36
N GLY A 230 -9.63 -2.56 1.88
CA GLY A 230 -10.72 -1.68 1.46
C GLY A 230 -11.13 -1.84 -0.01
N VAL A 231 -10.40 -2.63 -0.78
CA VAL A 231 -10.69 -2.82 -2.20
C VAL A 231 -11.98 -3.62 -2.36
N ASP A 232 -12.94 -3.01 -3.03
CA ASP A 232 -14.28 -3.54 -3.26
C ASP A 232 -14.71 -3.18 -4.69
N SER A 233 -15.09 -4.19 -5.48
CA SER A 233 -15.48 -4.02 -6.88
C SER A 233 -16.79 -3.26 -7.04
N GLU A 234 -17.67 -3.29 -6.04
CA GLU A 234 -18.93 -2.52 -6.04
C GLU A 234 -18.71 -1.05 -5.66
N ARG A 235 -17.57 -0.74 -5.03
CA ARG A 235 -17.23 0.60 -4.52
C ARG A 235 -15.80 0.97 -4.89
N PRO A 236 -15.53 1.26 -6.17
CA PRO A 236 -14.16 1.42 -6.70
C PRO A 236 -13.34 2.57 -6.09
N GLN A 237 -13.98 3.51 -5.37
CA GLN A 237 -13.26 4.58 -4.64
C GLN A 237 -12.83 4.17 -3.23
N GLN A 238 -13.27 3.02 -2.71
CA GLN A 238 -12.85 2.52 -1.40
C GLN A 238 -11.55 1.75 -1.52
N GLY A 239 -10.67 1.93 -0.52
CA GLY A 239 -9.37 1.28 -0.50
C GLY A 239 -8.31 1.92 -1.40
N ILE A 240 -8.63 2.96 -2.18
CA ILE A 240 -7.69 3.62 -3.09
C ILE A 240 -7.53 5.09 -2.71
N PHE A 241 -6.33 5.46 -2.30
CA PHE A 241 -5.94 6.85 -2.09
C PHE A 241 -4.99 7.27 -3.22
N THR A 242 -5.25 8.43 -3.84
CA THR A 242 -4.39 8.96 -4.91
C THR A 242 -3.94 10.37 -4.58
N THR A 243 -2.71 10.70 -4.99
CA THR A 243 -2.21 12.07 -4.92
C THR A 243 -1.17 12.30 -6.02
N ARG A 244 -0.93 13.57 -6.35
CA ARG A 244 0.13 13.96 -7.26
C ARG A 244 0.87 15.17 -6.67
N PRO A 245 2.05 14.96 -6.06
CA PRO A 245 2.86 16.05 -5.55
C PRO A 245 3.11 17.13 -6.61
N ALA A 246 3.08 18.39 -6.20
CA ALA A 246 3.36 19.50 -7.11
C ALA A 246 4.83 19.45 -7.58
N ALA A 247 5.10 19.73 -8.85
CA ALA A 247 6.47 19.81 -9.36
C ALA A 247 7.34 20.78 -8.54
N ALA A 248 6.76 21.92 -8.12
CA ALA A 248 7.45 22.91 -7.30
C ALA A 248 7.88 22.34 -5.94
N LEU A 249 7.08 21.47 -5.31
CA LEU A 249 7.46 20.78 -4.07
C LEU A 249 8.64 19.85 -4.32
N ILE A 250 8.57 19.03 -5.36
CA ILE A 250 9.62 18.05 -5.68
C ILE A 250 10.94 18.72 -6.02
N ASN A 251 10.92 19.84 -6.77
CA ASN A 251 12.12 20.60 -7.07
C ASN A 251 12.74 21.23 -5.81
N GLN A 252 11.94 21.81 -4.91
CA GLN A 252 12.48 22.35 -3.65
C GLN A 252 12.99 21.26 -2.70
N LEU A 253 12.35 20.08 -2.69
CA LEU A 253 12.87 18.91 -1.98
C LEU A 253 14.19 18.45 -2.59
N ASP A 254 14.31 18.46 -3.92
CA ASP A 254 15.53 18.11 -4.63
C ASP A 254 16.70 19.02 -4.23
N ASP A 255 16.47 20.34 -4.25
CA ASP A 255 17.45 21.35 -3.85
C ASP A 255 17.87 21.17 -2.39
N MET A 256 16.89 20.95 -1.49
CA MET A 256 17.14 20.70 -0.07
C MET A 256 18.02 19.46 0.18
N PHE A 257 17.89 18.42 -0.64
CA PHE A 257 18.69 17.19 -0.52
C PHE A 257 20.05 17.29 -1.21
N ALA A 258 20.15 18.00 -2.34
CA ALA A 258 21.39 18.19 -3.11
C ALA A 258 22.35 19.20 -2.46
N GLY A 259 21.82 20.22 -1.80
CA GLY A 259 22.56 21.44 -1.46
C GLY A 259 22.91 22.26 -2.70
N GLU A 260 23.27 23.54 -2.53
CA GLU A 260 23.78 24.36 -3.62
C GLU A 260 25.03 23.72 -4.24
N MET A 261 24.87 23.03 -5.35
CA MET A 261 25.97 22.76 -6.27
C MET A 261 26.27 24.06 -7.00
N SER A 262 27.09 24.92 -6.38
CA SER A 262 27.91 25.82 -7.20
C SER A 262 28.81 24.93 -8.04
N GLU A 263 28.42 24.68 -9.29
CA GLU A 263 29.31 24.21 -10.33
C GLU A 263 30.44 25.25 -10.45
N VAL A 264 31.54 25.00 -9.76
CA VAL A 264 32.80 25.68 -10.07
C VAL A 264 33.28 25.05 -11.36
N ALA A 265 32.96 25.71 -12.47
CA ALA A 265 33.58 25.43 -13.76
C ALA A 265 35.11 25.46 -13.61
N GLN A 266 35.76 24.35 -13.94
CA GLN A 266 37.18 24.30 -14.30
C GLN A 266 37.29 23.88 -15.76
#